data_AF-A0A2N5HH89-F1
#
_entry.id   AF-A0A2N5HH89-F1
#
_cell.length_a   1.000
_cell.length_b   1.000
_cell.length_c   1.000
_cell.angle_alpha   90.00
_cell.angle_beta   90.00
_cell.angle_gamma   90.00
#
_symmetry.space_group_name_H-M   'P 1'
#
loop_
_entity.id
_entity.type
_entity.pdbx_description
1 polymer ?
#
loop_
_entity_poly.entity_id
_entity_poly.type
_entity_poly.pdbx_seq_one_letter_code
_entity_poly.pdbx_strand_id
1 'polypeptide(L)'
;MSMTKEEVINLLVLIELVYSNFLVKDETVLLWFQYCSEMDYEKVMTKLKNHIRKSPFPPVISDIAVFPFEENDFISTLQEWKKIERERIDRESNQTKRIPIPDWLIEYSKRQSV
;
A
#
# COMPACT_ATOMS: atom_id res chain seq x y z
N MET A 1 -1.70 -4.60 -20.40
CA MET A 1 -2.69 -4.19 -21.42
C MET A 1 -2.96 -2.72 -21.15
N SER A 2 -2.58 -1.84 -22.06
CA SER A 2 -2.81 -0.39 -21.94
C SER A 2 -4.25 -0.05 -22.31
N MET A 3 -4.80 0.98 -21.68
CA MET A 3 -6.17 1.43 -21.91
C MET A 3 -6.32 2.06 -23.31
N THR A 4 -7.40 1.71 -24.01
CA THR A 4 -7.74 2.23 -25.34
C THR A 4 -8.59 3.51 -25.24
N LYS A 5 -8.68 4.26 -26.35
CA LYS A 5 -9.50 5.48 -26.40
C LYS A 5 -10.99 5.19 -26.18
N GLU A 6 -11.48 4.08 -26.71
CA GLU A 6 -12.88 3.64 -26.56
C GLU A 6 -13.21 3.34 -25.09
N GLU A 7 -12.30 2.69 -24.39
CA GLU A 7 -12.40 2.43 -22.95
C GLU A 7 -12.44 3.72 -22.13
N VAL A 8 -11.65 4.73 -22.48
CA VAL A 8 -11.67 6.04 -21.80
C VAL A 8 -12.98 6.76 -22.03
N ILE A 9 -13.53 6.70 -23.26
CA ILE A 9 -14.84 7.27 -23.58
C ILE A 9 -15.92 6.57 -22.75
N ASN A 10 -15.90 5.24 -22.66
CA ASN A 10 -16.86 4.49 -21.83
C ASN A 10 -16.79 4.93 -20.36
N LEU A 11 -15.60 5.22 -19.86
CA LEU A 11 -15.38 5.68 -18.50
C LEU A 11 -15.98 7.07 -18.26
N LEU A 12 -15.75 8.00 -19.18
CA LEU A 12 -16.28 9.37 -19.14
C LEU A 12 -17.80 9.40 -19.28
N VAL A 13 -18.37 8.60 -20.18
CA VAL A 13 -19.82 8.46 -20.34
C VAL A 13 -20.46 7.93 -19.05
N LEU A 14 -19.82 6.96 -18.39
CA LEU A 14 -20.33 6.46 -17.10
C LEU A 14 -20.33 7.56 -16.03
N ILE A 15 -19.28 8.39 -15.98
CA ILE A 15 -19.21 9.53 -15.04
C ILE A 15 -20.32 10.54 -15.35
N GLU A 16 -20.52 10.90 -16.60
CA GLU A 16 -21.58 11.82 -17.03
C GLU A 16 -22.99 11.31 -16.68
N LEU A 17 -23.23 10.00 -16.84
CA LEU A 17 -24.51 9.37 -16.48
C LEU A 17 -24.79 9.39 -14.96
N VAL A 18 -23.75 9.25 -14.14
CA VAL A 18 -23.88 9.24 -12.68
C VAL A 18 -23.94 10.66 -12.12
N TYR A 19 -23.19 11.59 -12.71
CA TYR A 19 -23.07 12.97 -12.24
C TYR A 19 -23.59 13.92 -13.32
N SER A 20 -24.87 14.31 -13.21
CA SER A 20 -25.56 15.17 -14.18
C SER A 20 -24.93 16.53 -14.44
N ASN A 21 -24.07 17.02 -13.54
CA ASN A 21 -23.35 18.29 -13.67
C ASN A 21 -21.97 18.15 -14.35
N PHE A 22 -21.58 16.94 -14.74
CA PHE A 22 -20.29 16.66 -15.36
C PHE A 22 -20.41 16.73 -16.88
N LEU A 23 -19.85 17.78 -17.48
CA LEU A 23 -19.83 17.97 -18.94
C LEU A 23 -18.53 17.45 -19.53
N VAL A 24 -18.63 16.44 -20.40
CA VAL A 24 -17.49 15.91 -21.14
C VAL A 24 -17.31 16.70 -22.43
N LYS A 25 -16.13 17.31 -22.62
CA LYS A 25 -15.73 17.96 -23.87
C LYS A 25 -14.70 17.10 -24.61
N ASP A 26 -14.56 17.30 -25.92
CA ASP A 26 -13.57 16.56 -26.73
C ASP A 26 -12.13 16.71 -26.20
N GLU A 27 -11.77 17.92 -25.75
CA GLU A 27 -10.48 18.19 -25.11
C GLU A 27 -10.28 17.37 -23.82
N THR A 28 -11.36 17.14 -23.06
CA THR A 28 -11.34 16.34 -21.83
C THR A 28 -11.07 14.87 -22.16
N VAL A 29 -11.68 14.34 -23.23
CA VAL A 29 -11.43 12.97 -23.68
C VAL A 29 -9.96 12.77 -24.05
N LEU A 30 -9.38 13.71 -24.80
CA LEU A 30 -7.97 13.64 -25.19
C LEU A 30 -7.03 13.70 -23.97
N LEU A 31 -7.31 14.60 -23.03
CA LEU A 31 -6.53 14.75 -21.80
C LEU A 31 -6.56 13.46 -20.96
N TRP A 32 -7.76 12.92 -20.75
CA TRP A 32 -7.94 11.69 -19.98
C TRP A 32 -7.28 10.51 -20.67
N PHE A 33 -7.35 10.43 -22.00
CA PHE A 33 -6.67 9.38 -22.75
C PHE A 33 -5.15 9.44 -22.59
N GLN A 34 -4.54 10.63 -22.61
CA GLN A 34 -3.11 10.78 -22.38
C GLN A 34 -2.71 10.24 -21.00
N TYR A 35 -3.42 10.60 -19.94
CA TYR A 35 -3.11 10.17 -18.58
C TYR A 35 -3.43 8.71 -18.31
N CYS A 36 -4.51 8.17 -18.89
CA CYS A 36 -4.93 6.80 -18.65
C CYS A 36 -4.24 5.77 -19.56
N SER A 37 -3.47 6.21 -20.56
CA SER A 37 -2.81 5.31 -21.54
C SER A 37 -1.92 4.24 -20.91
N GLU A 38 -1.31 4.53 -19.76
CA GLU A 38 -0.42 3.62 -19.03
C GLU A 38 -1.16 2.75 -18.00
N MET A 39 -2.45 2.96 -17.80
CA MET A 39 -3.25 2.32 -16.75
C MET A 39 -3.98 1.08 -17.26
N ASP A 40 -4.37 0.21 -16.31
CA ASP A 40 -5.18 -0.97 -16.57
C ASP A 40 -6.67 -0.64 -16.44
N TYR A 41 -7.43 -0.85 -17.54
CA TYR A 41 -8.84 -0.50 -17.64
C TYR A 41 -9.71 -1.12 -16.51
N GLU A 42 -9.56 -2.42 -16.26
CA GLU A 42 -10.39 -3.15 -15.29
C GLU A 42 -10.17 -2.64 -13.87
N LYS A 43 -8.90 -2.35 -13.52
CA LYS A 43 -8.56 -1.78 -12.22
C LYS A 43 -9.11 -0.36 -12.06
N VAL A 44 -8.99 0.48 -13.09
CA VAL A 44 -9.54 1.85 -13.08
C VAL A 44 -11.06 1.82 -12.95
N MET A 45 -11.74 0.95 -13.71
CA MET A 45 -13.20 0.77 -13.64
C MET A 45 -13.66 0.32 -12.26
N THR A 46 -12.90 -0.57 -11.61
CA THR A 46 -13.19 -1.02 -10.24
C THR A 46 -13.06 0.12 -9.24
N LYS A 47 -12.00 0.95 -9.33
CA LYS A 47 -11.84 2.14 -8.51
C LYS A 47 -12.96 3.15 -8.75
N LEU A 48 -13.33 3.41 -10.00
CA LEU A 48 -14.41 4.31 -10.36
C LEU A 48 -15.74 3.89 -9.72
N LYS A 49 -16.12 2.61 -9.86
CA LYS A 49 -17.34 2.08 -9.21
C LYS A 49 -17.31 2.25 -7.70
N ASN A 50 -16.14 2.08 -7.07
CA ASN A 50 -15.99 2.29 -5.64
C ASN A 50 -16.07 3.77 -5.23
N HIS A 51 -15.55 4.68 -6.07
CA HIS A 51 -15.68 6.12 -5.86
C HIS A 51 -17.14 6.56 -5.93
N ILE A 52 -17.87 6.12 -6.96
CA ILE A 52 -19.30 6.43 -7.15
C ILE A 52 -20.15 6.02 -5.94
N ARG A 53 -19.83 4.90 -5.30
CA ARG A 53 -20.56 4.44 -4.10
C ARG A 53 -20.33 5.31 -2.86
N LYS A 54 -19.24 6.07 -2.81
CA LYS A 54 -18.78 6.78 -1.61
C LYS A 54 -18.89 8.30 -1.76
N SER A 55 -18.68 8.81 -2.97
CA SER A 55 -18.57 10.24 -3.25
C SER A 55 -19.82 10.72 -3.99
N PRO A 56 -20.44 11.82 -3.54
CA PRO A 56 -21.49 12.50 -4.30
C PRO A 56 -20.94 13.38 -5.44
N PHE A 57 -19.62 13.57 -5.51
CA PHE A 57 -18.96 14.42 -6.50
C PHE A 57 -18.16 13.61 -7.54
N PRO A 58 -18.07 14.13 -8.79
CA PRO A 58 -17.27 13.49 -9.85
C PRO A 58 -15.84 13.22 -9.40
N PRO A 59 -15.24 12.08 -9.81
CA PRO A 59 -13.85 11.79 -9.52
C PRO A 59 -12.91 12.72 -10.26
N VAL A 60 -11.77 13.01 -9.65
CA VAL A 60 -10.59 13.48 -10.37
C VAL A 60 -9.75 12.29 -10.86
N ILE A 61 -8.87 12.51 -11.84
CA ILE A 61 -8.04 11.44 -12.41
C ILE A 61 -7.25 10.70 -11.30
N SER A 62 -6.74 11.41 -10.29
CA SER A 62 -6.00 10.82 -9.18
C SER A 62 -6.82 9.84 -8.32
N ASP A 63 -8.14 10.03 -8.23
CA ASP A 63 -9.00 9.16 -7.42
C ASP A 63 -9.12 7.76 -8.04
N ILE A 64 -9.09 7.72 -9.37
CA ILE A 64 -9.25 6.49 -10.16
C ILE A 64 -7.92 5.97 -10.72
N ALA A 65 -6.84 6.74 -10.60
CA ALA A 65 -5.53 6.38 -11.15
C ALA A 65 -5.03 5.05 -10.59
N VAL A 66 -4.59 4.18 -11.48
CA VAL A 66 -3.95 2.90 -11.14
C VAL A 66 -2.67 2.78 -11.95
N PHE A 67 -1.56 3.03 -11.27
CA PHE A 67 -0.24 2.81 -11.84
C PHE A 67 0.20 1.37 -11.57
N PRO A 68 0.88 0.71 -12.52
CA PRO A 68 1.63 -0.48 -12.19
C PRO A 68 2.63 -0.11 -11.11
N PHE A 69 2.55 -0.76 -9.95
CA PHE A 69 3.62 -0.67 -8.98
C PHE A 69 4.85 -1.29 -9.65
N GLU A 70 5.93 -0.54 -9.77
CA GLU A 70 7.25 -1.17 -9.88
C GLU A 70 7.37 -2.10 -8.68
N GLU A 71 7.76 -3.37 -8.91
CA GLU A 71 7.98 -4.33 -7.83
C GLU A 71 8.95 -3.71 -6.83
N ASN A 72 8.41 -3.23 -5.72
CA ASN A 72 9.20 -2.67 -4.65
C ASN A 72 9.50 -3.84 -3.72
N ASP A 73 10.77 -4.21 -3.61
CA ASP A 73 11.29 -5.22 -2.66
C ASP A 73 11.04 -4.82 -1.19
N PHE A 74 10.23 -3.81 -0.91
CA PHE A 74 9.90 -3.36 0.42
C PHE A 74 9.27 -4.47 1.29
N ILE A 75 8.38 -5.29 0.73
CA ILE A 75 7.73 -6.36 1.51
C ILE A 75 8.73 -7.48 1.84
N SER A 76 9.54 -7.89 0.88
CA SER A 76 10.60 -8.89 1.06
C SER A 76 11.65 -8.36 2.05
N THR A 77 12.10 -7.12 1.87
CA THR A 77 13.00 -6.41 2.78
C THR A 77 12.41 -6.37 4.19
N LEU A 78 11.17 -5.94 4.38
CA LEU A 78 10.54 -5.87 5.71
C LEU A 78 10.46 -7.25 6.39
N GLN A 79 10.17 -8.30 5.63
CA GLN A 79 10.15 -9.67 6.15
C GLN A 79 11.54 -10.14 6.60
N GLU A 80 12.57 -9.83 5.83
CA GLU A 80 13.95 -10.15 6.15
C GLU A 80 14.41 -9.44 7.43
N TRP A 81 14.12 -8.14 7.58
CA TRP A 81 14.43 -7.38 8.79
C TRP A 81 13.74 -7.96 10.04
N LYS A 82 12.46 -8.36 9.92
CA LYS A 82 11.74 -9.05 11.00
C LYS A 82 12.37 -10.40 11.37
N LYS A 83 12.95 -11.11 10.40
CA LYS A 83 13.63 -12.38 10.65
C LYS A 83 14.96 -12.13 11.37
N ILE A 84 15.76 -11.19 10.87
CA ILE A 84 17.05 -10.80 11.47
C ILE A 84 16.85 -10.35 12.92
N GLU A 85 15.81 -9.55 13.20
CA GLU A 85 15.55 -9.08 14.56
C GLU A 85 15.17 -10.23 15.51
N ARG A 86 14.35 -11.18 15.06
CA ARG A 86 14.04 -12.39 15.85
C ARG A 86 15.30 -13.20 16.16
N GLU A 87 16.15 -13.43 15.17
CA GLU A 87 17.41 -14.15 15.36
C GLU A 87 18.39 -13.41 16.29
N ARG A 88 18.36 -12.06 16.31
CA ARG A 88 19.15 -11.25 17.25
C ARG A 88 18.65 -11.45 18.68
N ILE A 89 17.35 -11.29 18.91
CA ILE A 89 16.73 -11.46 20.24
C ILE A 89 16.95 -12.89 20.77
N ASP A 90 16.82 -13.91 19.91
CA ASP A 90 17.07 -15.30 20.29
C ASP A 90 18.53 -15.54 20.68
N ARG A 91 19.49 -14.95 19.94
CA ARG A 91 20.93 -15.04 20.28
C ARG A 91 21.23 -14.35 21.61
N GLU A 92 20.71 -13.15 21.84
CA GLU A 92 20.90 -12.40 23.08
C GLU A 92 20.28 -13.13 24.28
N SER A 93 19.07 -13.68 24.12
CA SER A 93 18.43 -14.47 25.17
C SER A 93 19.21 -15.75 25.49
N ASN A 94 19.74 -16.44 24.47
CA ASN A 94 20.56 -17.63 24.65
C ASN A 94 21.94 -17.34 25.24
N GLN A 95 22.54 -16.19 24.92
CA GLN A 95 23.78 -15.73 25.56
C GLN A 95 23.55 -15.39 27.04
N THR A 96 22.48 -14.66 27.36
CA THR A 96 22.15 -14.27 28.74
C THR A 96 21.90 -15.50 29.62
N LYS A 97 21.26 -16.55 29.10
CA LYS A 97 21.07 -17.84 29.79
C LYS A 97 22.37 -18.59 30.07
N ARG A 98 23.44 -18.33 29.30
CA ARG A 98 24.73 -19.02 29.41
C ARG A 98 25.73 -18.33 30.34
N ILE A 99 25.49 -17.07 30.72
CA ILE A 99 26.35 -16.36 31.66
C ILE A 99 26.02 -16.90 33.06
N PRO A 100 26.93 -17.65 33.71
CA PRO A 100 26.71 -18.10 35.07
C PRO A 100 26.57 -16.87 35.97
N ILE A 101 25.63 -16.92 36.93
CA ILE A 101 25.52 -15.87 37.93
C ILE A 101 26.87 -15.78 38.65
N PRO A 102 27.54 -14.62 38.65
CA PRO A 102 28.83 -14.50 39.32
C PRO A 102 28.71 -14.83 40.82
N ASP A 103 29.70 -15.55 41.36
CA ASP A 103 29.68 -16.06 42.74
C ASP A 103 29.44 -14.94 43.78
N TRP A 104 30.00 -13.75 43.54
CA TRP A 104 29.82 -12.58 44.40
C TRP A 104 28.36 -12.11 44.51
N LEU A 105 27.57 -12.28 43.44
CA LEU A 105 26.15 -11.89 43.40
C LEU A 105 25.30 -12.87 44.24
N ILE A 106 25.64 -14.16 44.17
CA ILE A 106 25.02 -15.23 44.97
C ILE A 106 25.34 -14.98 46.45
N GLU A 107 26.59 -14.69 46.77
CA GLU A 107 27.04 -14.40 48.13
C GLU A 107 26.37 -13.14 48.71
N TYR A 108 26.25 -12.08 47.91
CA TYR A 108 25.60 -10.84 48.32
C TYR A 108 24.11 -11.02 48.64
N SER A 109 23.36 -11.76 47.81
CA SER A 109 21.93 -12.02 48.04
C SER A 109 21.65 -12.79 49.34
N LYS A 110 22.54 -13.69 49.75
CA LYS A 110 22.44 -14.44 51.01
C LYS A 110 22.69 -13.57 52.24
N ARG A 111 23.43 -12.46 52.09
CA ARG A 111 23.77 -11.54 53.18
C ARG A 111 22.68 -10.50 53.44
N GLN A 112 21.82 -10.21 52.47
CA GLN A 112 20.72 -9.24 52.59
C GLN A 112 19.41 -9.85 53.13
N SER A 113 19.32 -11.17 53.24
CA SER A 113 18.12 -11.89 53.71
C SER A 113 18.17 -12.27 55.21
N VAL A 114 19.05 -11.62 55.97
CA VAL A 114 19.15 -11.68 57.45
C VAL A 114 18.82 -10.31 58.00
#